data_AF-A0A922MZD2-F1
#
_entry.id   AF-A0A922MZD2-F1
#
_cell.length_a   1.000
_cell.length_b   1.000
_cell.length_c   1.000
_cell.angle_alpha   90.00
_cell.angle_beta   90.00
_cell.angle_gamma   90.00
#
_symmetry.space_group_name_H-M   'P 1'
#
loop_
_entity.id
_entity.type
_entity.pdbx_description
1 polymer ?
#
loop_
_entity_poly.entity_id
_entity_poly.type
_entity_poly.pdbx_seq_one_letter_code
_entity_poly.pdbx_strand_id
1 'polypeptide(L)'
;MLLFLHSTVSAQEFDCPEKSGFYPDPYQCDLYYKCSKEEPKPTKGCPRQNGYFKHPDPQACDKFYYCSDGTPNEMPCPPGLYFDEETSNCDWKDVVNRQCDHITKDLLDDGFSCPDGEVMGPNGRALPHPTFPHPEDCQKFYICRNGVQPQKGLCPLGKVYNEDTFMCDDPEKVQGCENYYEGQTFEKSKPKKA
;
A
#
# COMPACT_ATOMS: atom_id res chain seq x y z
N MET A 1 -17.30 -33.72 -45.00
CA MET A 1 -17.31 -32.40 -44.34
C MET A 1 -18.50 -32.38 -43.40
N LEU A 2 -18.31 -32.68 -42.12
CA LEU A 2 -19.34 -32.60 -41.08
C LEU A 2 -18.83 -31.60 -40.04
N LEU A 3 -19.44 -30.42 -40.03
CA LEU A 3 -19.14 -29.32 -39.13
C LEU A 3 -19.86 -29.58 -37.79
N PHE A 4 -19.10 -29.85 -36.73
CA PHE A 4 -19.61 -29.83 -35.36
C PHE A 4 -19.55 -28.39 -34.84
N LEU A 5 -20.70 -27.72 -34.82
CA LEU A 5 -20.91 -26.44 -34.15
C LEU A 5 -20.68 -26.63 -32.64
N HIS A 6 -19.58 -26.08 -32.13
CA HIS A 6 -19.38 -25.94 -30.68
C HIS A 6 -20.24 -24.77 -30.20
N SER A 7 -21.38 -25.07 -29.58
CA SER A 7 -22.15 -24.07 -28.86
C SER A 7 -21.45 -23.81 -27.53
N THR A 8 -20.76 -22.68 -27.42
CA THR A 8 -20.25 -22.18 -26.14
C THR A 8 -21.44 -21.67 -25.33
N VAL A 9 -21.86 -22.42 -24.31
CA VAL A 9 -22.79 -21.93 -23.30
C VAL A 9 -22.08 -20.83 -22.52
N SER A 10 -22.55 -19.59 -22.69
CA SER A 10 -22.21 -18.48 -21.82
C SER A 10 -22.92 -18.71 -20.50
N ALA A 11 -22.19 -18.90 -19.40
CA ALA A 11 -22.78 -18.82 -18.07
C ALA A 11 -23.38 -17.42 -17.91
N GLN A 12 -24.65 -17.35 -17.57
CA GLN A 12 -25.33 -16.09 -17.35
C GLN A 12 -24.89 -15.55 -15.99
N GLU A 13 -24.29 -14.36 -15.98
CA GLU A 13 -23.82 -13.70 -14.77
C GLU A 13 -25.06 -13.19 -14.00
N PHE A 14 -25.42 -13.89 -12.91
CA PHE A 14 -26.59 -13.61 -12.08
C PHE A 14 -26.16 -12.88 -10.80
N ASP A 15 -26.57 -11.62 -10.66
CA ASP A 15 -26.36 -10.84 -9.44
C ASP A 15 -27.40 -11.17 -8.37
N CYS A 16 -26.93 -11.71 -7.24
CA CYS A 16 -27.78 -12.03 -6.10
C CYS A 16 -28.47 -10.77 -5.53
N PRO A 17 -29.82 -10.71 -5.49
CA PRO A 17 -30.55 -9.56 -4.96
C PRO A 17 -30.27 -9.28 -3.47
N GLU A 18 -30.11 -10.33 -2.67
CA GLU A 18 -29.58 -10.23 -1.31
C GLU A 18 -28.45 -11.24 -1.07
N LYS A 19 -27.69 -10.99 0.01
CA LYS A 19 -26.46 -11.76 0.38
C LYS A 19 -26.70 -13.26 0.61
N SER A 20 -27.94 -13.69 0.80
CA SER A 20 -28.31 -15.09 0.95
C SER A 20 -29.77 -15.32 0.53
N GLY A 21 -30.11 -16.50 0.05
CA GLY A 21 -31.47 -16.88 -0.35
C GLY A 21 -31.49 -17.80 -1.57
N PHE A 22 -32.69 -18.19 -1.97
CA PHE A 22 -32.93 -18.87 -3.24
C PHE A 22 -33.72 -17.94 -4.14
N TYR A 23 -33.20 -17.67 -5.33
CA TYR A 23 -33.82 -16.76 -6.29
C TYR A 23 -34.18 -17.53 -7.56
N PRO A 24 -35.39 -17.37 -8.09
CA PRO A 24 -35.81 -18.08 -9.29
C PRO A 24 -34.95 -17.66 -10.49
N ASP A 25 -34.62 -18.62 -11.34
CA ASP A 25 -33.98 -18.33 -12.62
C ASP A 25 -34.97 -17.58 -13.55
N PRO A 26 -34.59 -16.45 -14.18
CA PRO A 26 -35.49 -15.65 -15.00
C PRO A 26 -36.01 -16.36 -16.26
N TYR A 27 -35.33 -17.39 -16.73
CA TYR A 27 -35.59 -18.09 -17.98
C TYR A 27 -36.06 -19.53 -17.77
N GLN A 28 -35.65 -20.16 -16.67
CA GLN A 28 -35.96 -21.55 -16.37
C GLN A 28 -36.77 -21.65 -15.06
N CYS A 29 -38.10 -21.79 -15.18
CA CYS A 29 -39.03 -21.77 -14.05
C CYS A 29 -38.77 -22.85 -12.98
N ASP A 30 -38.01 -23.89 -13.30
CA ASP A 30 -37.69 -25.00 -12.41
C ASP A 30 -36.29 -24.86 -11.75
N LEU A 31 -35.52 -23.84 -12.12
CA LEU A 31 -34.19 -23.57 -11.57
C LEU A 31 -34.22 -22.40 -10.59
N TYR A 32 -33.33 -22.48 -9.61
CA TYR A 32 -33.10 -21.45 -8.60
C TYR A 32 -31.60 -21.24 -8.40
N TYR A 33 -31.19 -19.97 -8.31
CA TYR A 33 -29.87 -19.58 -7.84
C TYR A 33 -29.84 -19.63 -6.32
N LYS A 34 -28.93 -20.42 -5.75
CA LYS A 34 -28.66 -20.43 -4.31
C LYS A 34 -27.58 -19.39 -4.01
N CYS A 35 -27.99 -18.25 -3.51
CA CYS A 35 -27.09 -17.26 -2.94
C CYS A 35 -26.83 -17.66 -1.49
N SER A 36 -25.57 -17.85 -1.12
CA SER A 36 -25.19 -18.09 0.27
C SER A 36 -24.00 -17.22 0.62
N LYS A 37 -24.02 -16.63 1.82
CA LYS A 37 -22.76 -16.26 2.48
C LYS A 37 -22.00 -17.57 2.69
N GLU A 38 -20.90 -17.78 1.99
CA GLU A 38 -20.02 -18.89 2.31
C GLU A 38 -19.71 -18.86 3.80
N GLU A 39 -19.70 -20.03 4.45
CA GLU A 39 -19.26 -20.08 5.84
C GLU A 39 -17.84 -19.53 5.92
N PRO A 40 -17.53 -18.71 6.94
CA PRO A 40 -16.18 -18.18 7.09
C PRO A 40 -15.20 -19.35 7.14
N LYS A 41 -14.28 -19.38 6.18
CA LYS A 41 -13.09 -20.24 6.24
C LYS A 41 -11.93 -19.36 6.72
N PRO A 42 -11.76 -19.18 8.04
CA PRO A 42 -10.72 -18.30 8.55
C PRO A 42 -9.34 -18.93 8.35
N THR A 43 -8.35 -18.09 8.15
CA THR A 43 -6.92 -18.42 8.23
C THR A 43 -6.25 -17.46 9.20
N LYS A 44 -4.95 -17.63 9.47
CA LYS A 44 -4.20 -16.73 10.35
C LYS A 44 -4.19 -15.32 9.75
N GLY A 45 -4.83 -14.36 10.43
CA GLY A 45 -4.92 -12.96 9.98
C GLY A 45 -6.11 -12.65 9.07
N CYS A 46 -6.83 -13.64 8.56
CA CYS A 46 -7.98 -13.44 7.70
C CYS A 46 -9.23 -14.11 8.28
N PRO A 47 -10.20 -13.35 8.81
CA PRO A 47 -11.49 -13.89 9.26
C PRO A 47 -12.27 -14.58 8.13
N ARG A 48 -12.08 -14.16 6.88
CA ARG A 48 -12.63 -14.79 5.67
C ARG A 48 -11.57 -14.83 4.58
N GLN A 49 -11.77 -15.66 3.56
CA GLN A 49 -10.83 -15.81 2.45
C GLN A 49 -10.54 -14.48 1.74
N ASN A 50 -11.57 -13.66 1.52
CA ASN A 50 -11.46 -12.40 0.81
C ASN A 50 -12.08 -11.25 1.61
N GLY A 51 -11.48 -10.06 1.52
CA GLY A 51 -12.01 -8.83 2.10
C GLY A 51 -10.97 -7.99 2.83
N TYR A 52 -11.43 -6.90 3.44
CA TYR A 52 -10.63 -5.99 4.25
C TYR A 52 -10.95 -6.20 5.72
N PHE A 53 -9.93 -6.37 6.55
CA PHE A 53 -10.09 -6.68 7.96
C PHE A 53 -9.11 -5.87 8.80
N LYS A 54 -9.49 -5.57 10.03
CA LYS A 54 -8.61 -4.84 10.95
C LYS A 54 -7.29 -5.59 11.18
N HIS A 55 -6.23 -4.84 11.40
CA HIS A 55 -4.96 -5.40 11.84
C HIS A 55 -5.11 -6.05 13.26
N PRO A 56 -4.44 -7.17 13.55
CA PRO A 56 -4.53 -7.86 14.84
C PRO A 56 -3.88 -7.10 16.00
N ASP A 57 -2.90 -6.24 15.73
CA ASP A 57 -2.40 -5.28 16.73
C ASP A 57 -3.45 -4.20 16.98
N PRO A 58 -4.00 -4.08 18.20
CA PRO A 58 -5.01 -3.08 18.53
C PRO A 58 -4.52 -1.64 18.32
N GLN A 59 -3.21 -1.37 18.40
CA GLN A 59 -2.63 -0.04 18.21
C GLN A 59 -2.24 0.28 16.76
N ALA A 60 -2.27 -0.71 15.85
CA ALA A 60 -2.10 -0.51 14.41
C ALA A 60 -3.42 -0.05 13.78
N CYS A 61 -3.80 1.20 14.06
CA CYS A 61 -5.07 1.77 13.66
C CYS A 61 -5.09 2.30 12.23
N ASP A 62 -3.92 2.69 11.74
CA ASP A 62 -3.63 3.14 10.38
C ASP A 62 -3.28 1.98 9.43
N LYS A 63 -3.52 0.73 9.83
CA LYS A 63 -3.26 -0.46 9.02
C LYS A 63 -4.43 -1.43 9.04
N PHE A 64 -4.54 -2.20 7.95
CA PHE A 64 -5.52 -3.27 7.78
C PHE A 64 -4.93 -4.42 6.97
N TYR A 65 -5.62 -5.56 6.97
CA TYR A 65 -5.33 -6.66 6.07
C TYR A 65 -6.30 -6.68 4.90
N TYR A 66 -5.74 -6.66 3.69
CA TYR A 66 -6.43 -7.11 2.48
C TYR A 66 -6.17 -8.61 2.31
N CYS A 67 -7.19 -9.41 2.53
CA CYS A 67 -7.14 -10.85 2.36
C CYS A 67 -7.52 -11.24 0.94
N SER A 68 -6.68 -12.06 0.31
CA SER A 68 -6.94 -12.70 -0.97
C SER A 68 -6.70 -14.20 -0.81
N ASP A 69 -7.74 -15.01 -1.03
CA ASP A 69 -7.72 -16.48 -0.84
C ASP A 69 -7.09 -16.92 0.50
N GLY A 70 -7.45 -16.21 1.57
CA GLY A 70 -6.99 -16.48 2.92
C GLY A 70 -5.55 -16.03 3.20
N THR A 71 -4.91 -15.32 2.27
CA THR A 71 -3.58 -14.73 2.46
C THR A 71 -3.71 -13.27 2.89
N PRO A 72 -3.29 -12.89 4.12
CA PRO A 72 -3.33 -11.51 4.58
C PRO A 72 -2.22 -10.69 3.93
N ASN A 73 -2.58 -9.57 3.33
CA ASN A 73 -1.64 -8.55 2.87
C ASN A 73 -1.83 -7.29 3.72
N GLU A 74 -0.79 -6.88 4.44
CA GLU A 74 -0.82 -5.64 5.22
C GLU A 74 -0.83 -4.42 4.32
N MET A 75 -1.83 -3.58 4.52
CA MET A 75 -2.05 -2.36 3.77
C MET A 75 -2.17 -1.18 4.75
N PRO A 76 -1.51 -0.06 4.46
CA PRO A 76 -1.71 1.15 5.22
C PRO A 76 -2.99 1.86 4.78
N CYS A 77 -3.63 2.54 5.71
CA CYS A 77 -4.56 3.61 5.40
C CYS A 77 -3.80 4.83 4.86
N PRO A 78 -4.48 5.72 4.10
CA PRO A 78 -3.94 7.03 3.79
C PRO A 78 -3.50 7.78 5.06
N PRO A 79 -2.49 8.67 4.97
CA PRO A 79 -1.97 9.39 6.13
C PRO A 79 -3.08 10.06 6.96
N GLY A 80 -3.12 9.74 8.26
CA GLY A 80 -4.07 10.33 9.21
C GLY A 80 -5.45 9.65 9.27
N LEU A 81 -5.70 8.61 8.48
CA LEU A 81 -6.96 7.84 8.52
C LEU A 81 -6.80 6.53 9.28
N TYR A 82 -7.87 6.08 9.93
CA TYR A 82 -7.94 4.81 10.63
C TYR A 82 -8.85 3.83 9.91
N PHE A 83 -8.51 2.55 9.97
CA PHE A 83 -9.36 1.51 9.42
C PHE A 83 -10.61 1.32 10.28
N ASP A 84 -11.77 1.54 9.67
CA ASP A 84 -13.09 1.24 10.21
C ASP A 84 -13.53 -0.16 9.79
N GLU A 85 -13.68 -1.05 10.79
CA GLU A 85 -14.11 -2.43 10.57
C GLU A 85 -15.59 -2.53 10.12
N GLU A 86 -16.44 -1.57 10.50
CA GLU A 86 -17.87 -1.58 10.17
C GLU A 86 -18.09 -1.32 8.68
N THR A 87 -17.42 -0.30 8.15
CA THR A 87 -17.47 0.06 6.73
C THR A 87 -16.43 -0.66 5.88
N SER A 88 -15.46 -1.34 6.52
CA SER A 88 -14.32 -2.01 5.88
C SER A 88 -13.48 -1.05 5.02
N ASN A 89 -13.32 0.18 5.48
CA ASN A 89 -12.62 1.26 4.77
C ASN A 89 -11.81 2.13 5.74
N CYS A 90 -10.94 3.00 5.21
CA CYS A 90 -10.23 4.00 6.02
C CYS A 90 -11.06 5.28 6.14
N ASP A 91 -11.27 5.74 7.37
CA ASP A 91 -12.04 6.96 7.68
C ASP A 91 -11.32 7.82 8.72
N TRP A 92 -11.84 9.01 8.99
CA TRP A 92 -11.26 9.95 9.94
C TRP A 92 -11.27 9.38 11.35
N LYS A 93 -10.15 9.56 12.07
CA LYS A 93 -9.96 9.09 13.45
C LYS A 93 -11.10 9.46 14.42
N ASP A 94 -11.77 10.59 14.18
CA ASP A 94 -12.83 11.10 15.04
C ASP A 94 -14.20 10.42 14.80
N VAL A 95 -14.37 9.71 13.68
CA VAL A 95 -15.58 8.96 13.35
C VAL A 95 -15.42 7.45 13.56
N VAL A 96 -14.19 6.94 13.47
CA VAL A 96 -13.91 5.52 13.70
C VAL A 96 -14.07 5.20 15.18
N ASN A 97 -15.00 4.29 15.50
CA ASN A 97 -15.23 3.83 16.87
C ASN A 97 -14.17 2.80 17.31
N ARG A 98 -12.90 3.22 17.38
CA ARG A 98 -11.76 2.39 17.77
C ARG A 98 -10.86 3.16 18.74
N GLN A 99 -10.54 2.54 19.88
CA GLN A 99 -9.60 3.11 20.84
C GLN A 99 -8.17 2.89 20.35
N CYS A 100 -7.47 3.99 20.07
CA CYS A 100 -6.08 4.02 19.63
C CYS A 100 -5.33 5.01 20.52
N ASP A 101 -4.68 4.49 21.57
CA ASP A 101 -4.01 5.34 22.56
C ASP A 101 -2.70 5.91 21.99
N HIS A 102 -2.04 5.14 21.13
CA HIS A 102 -0.85 5.52 20.38
C HIS A 102 -0.79 4.70 19.10
N ILE A 103 -0.49 5.34 17.96
CA ILE A 103 -0.26 4.60 16.72
C ILE A 103 1.16 4.03 16.74
N THR A 104 1.29 2.74 16.52
CA THR A 104 2.59 2.11 16.26
C THR A 104 3.04 2.48 14.84
N LYS A 105 3.82 3.56 14.70
CA LYS A 105 4.42 3.94 13.42
C LYS A 105 5.56 3.00 13.04
N ASP A 106 5.70 2.76 11.75
CA ASP A 106 6.87 2.07 11.23
C ASP A 106 8.11 2.95 11.39
N LEU A 107 9.19 2.33 11.91
CA LEU A 107 10.46 2.98 12.19
C LEU A 107 11.58 2.26 11.44
N LEU A 108 12.48 3.03 10.85
CA LEU A 108 13.76 2.50 10.35
C LEU A 108 14.75 2.27 11.49
N ASP A 109 15.85 1.59 11.17
CA ASP A 109 16.95 1.29 12.09
C ASP A 109 17.64 2.54 12.66
N ASP A 110 17.57 3.66 11.95
CA ASP A 110 18.04 4.97 12.40
C ASP A 110 16.95 5.80 13.11
N GLY A 111 15.78 5.22 13.35
CA GLY A 111 14.66 5.86 14.05
C GLY A 111 13.81 6.78 13.17
N PHE A 112 14.06 6.87 11.86
CA PHE A 112 13.20 7.64 10.97
C PHE A 112 11.80 7.02 10.87
N SER A 113 10.77 7.86 10.96
CA SER A 113 9.38 7.53 10.63
C SER A 113 8.82 8.58 9.68
N CYS A 114 7.85 8.18 8.86
CA CYS A 114 7.22 9.09 7.93
C CYS A 114 6.50 10.24 8.66
N PRO A 115 6.76 11.50 8.28
CA PRO A 115 6.01 12.64 8.77
C PRO A 115 4.52 12.51 8.48
N ASP A 116 3.69 13.06 9.36
CA ASP A 116 2.24 13.08 9.17
C ASP A 116 1.84 14.11 8.10
N GLY A 117 0.77 13.79 7.38
CA GLY A 117 0.14 14.68 6.41
C GLY A 117 0.54 14.41 4.96
N GLU A 118 -0.18 15.08 4.06
CA GLU A 118 0.11 15.03 2.63
C GLU A 118 1.26 15.98 2.28
N VAL A 119 2.18 15.50 1.45
CA VAL A 119 3.28 16.31 0.93
C VAL A 119 2.98 16.71 -0.50
N MET A 120 2.99 18.00 -0.79
CA MET A 120 2.73 18.52 -2.13
C MET A 120 4.02 18.50 -2.95
N GLY A 121 3.98 17.82 -4.09
CA GLY A 121 5.10 17.80 -5.03
C GLY A 121 5.13 19.04 -5.94
N PRO A 122 6.14 19.13 -6.83
CA PRO A 122 6.36 20.30 -7.69
C PRO A 122 5.18 20.67 -8.61
N ASN A 123 4.32 19.70 -8.93
CA ASN A 123 3.14 19.90 -9.78
C ASN A 123 1.89 20.32 -8.98
N GLY A 124 2.02 20.67 -7.69
CA GLY A 124 0.90 21.02 -6.81
C GLY A 124 -0.04 19.84 -6.52
N ARG A 125 0.45 18.60 -6.66
CA ARG A 125 -0.29 17.38 -6.35
C ARG A 125 0.34 16.69 -5.15
N ALA A 126 -0.48 16.11 -4.28
CA ALA A 126 -0.01 15.27 -3.20
C ALA A 126 0.81 14.09 -3.77
N LEU A 127 2.01 13.88 -3.21
CA LEU A 127 2.88 12.79 -3.60
C LEU A 127 2.36 11.50 -2.94
N PRO A 128 2.11 10.42 -3.71
CA PRO A 128 1.72 9.14 -3.11
C PRO A 128 2.88 8.52 -2.33
N HIS A 129 4.12 8.82 -2.71
CA HIS A 129 5.34 8.33 -2.10
C HIS A 129 6.29 9.51 -1.84
N PRO A 130 6.03 10.34 -0.81
CA PRO A 130 6.89 11.47 -0.53
C PRO A 130 8.29 11.01 -0.11
N THR A 131 9.27 11.82 -0.47
CA THR A 131 10.68 11.58 -0.16
C THR A 131 11.25 12.71 0.68
N PHE A 132 12.19 12.38 1.57
CA PHE A 132 12.74 13.32 2.55
C PHE A 132 14.26 13.21 2.59
N PRO A 133 15.00 14.30 2.80
CA PRO A 133 16.46 14.27 2.88
C PRO A 133 16.92 13.46 4.10
N HIS A 134 18.06 12.78 3.98
CA HIS A 134 18.74 12.20 5.13
C HIS A 134 19.53 13.30 5.87
N PRO A 135 19.45 13.39 7.21
CA PRO A 135 19.99 14.53 7.97
C PRO A 135 21.52 14.64 7.93
N GLU A 136 22.23 13.52 7.72
CA GLU A 136 23.70 13.48 7.80
C GLU A 136 24.39 13.08 6.49
N ASP A 137 23.63 12.74 5.44
CA ASP A 137 24.20 12.12 4.24
C ASP A 137 23.45 12.55 2.99
N CYS A 138 24.04 13.49 2.24
CA CYS A 138 23.42 14.06 1.04
C CYS A 138 23.12 13.03 -0.07
N GLN A 139 23.79 11.86 -0.09
CA GLN A 139 23.49 10.82 -1.09
C GLN A 139 22.25 9.99 -0.68
N LYS A 140 21.94 9.95 0.61
CA LYS A 140 20.81 9.18 1.14
C LYS A 140 19.55 10.04 1.24
N PHE A 141 18.43 9.36 1.19
CA PHE A 141 17.11 9.96 1.41
C PHE A 141 16.16 8.90 1.95
N TYR A 142 15.00 9.32 2.42
CA TYR A 142 13.93 8.44 2.85
C TYR A 142 12.80 8.45 1.84
N ILE A 143 12.12 7.31 1.69
CA ILE A 143 10.95 7.14 0.85
C ILE A 143 9.81 6.68 1.75
N CYS A 144 8.69 7.39 1.72
CA CYS A 144 7.49 7.03 2.47
C CYS A 144 6.46 6.40 1.54
N ARG A 145 6.49 5.07 1.39
CA ARG A 145 5.54 4.36 0.55
C ARG A 145 4.13 4.52 1.11
N ASN A 146 3.19 4.92 0.25
CA ASN A 146 1.83 5.36 0.61
C ASN A 146 1.78 6.40 1.74
N GLY A 147 2.85 7.18 1.93
CA GLY A 147 2.95 8.22 2.96
C GLY A 147 3.28 7.73 4.38
N VAL A 148 3.27 6.42 4.66
CA VAL A 148 3.43 5.92 6.05
C VAL A 148 4.50 4.83 6.24
N GLN A 149 4.89 4.11 5.18
CA GLN A 149 5.90 3.04 5.28
C GLN A 149 7.29 3.58 4.87
N PRO A 150 8.22 3.80 5.81
CA PRO A 150 9.52 4.36 5.51
C PRO A 150 10.47 3.33 4.88
N GLN A 151 11.28 3.78 3.94
CA GLN A 151 12.34 3.02 3.29
C GLN A 151 13.57 3.92 3.08
N LYS A 152 14.76 3.32 3.00
CA LYS A 152 15.99 4.04 2.65
C LYS A 152 16.20 4.08 1.14
N GLY A 153 16.47 5.27 0.62
CA GLY A 153 16.88 5.53 -0.75
C GLY A 153 18.34 5.97 -0.83
N LEU A 154 18.95 5.73 -2.00
CA LEU A 154 20.31 6.18 -2.30
C LEU A 154 20.35 6.73 -3.72
N CYS A 155 20.90 7.95 -3.87
CA CYS A 155 21.12 8.53 -5.17
C CYS A 155 22.24 7.81 -5.93
N PRO A 156 22.21 7.80 -7.28
CA PRO A 156 23.32 7.34 -8.08
C PRO A 156 24.63 8.03 -7.69
N LEU A 157 25.76 7.34 -7.87
CA LEU A 157 27.06 7.89 -7.52
C LEU A 157 27.32 9.22 -8.23
N GLY A 158 27.75 10.23 -7.47
CA GLY A 158 27.97 11.59 -7.98
C GLY A 158 26.72 12.48 -7.96
N LYS A 159 25.59 11.99 -7.44
CA LYS A 159 24.36 12.76 -7.26
C LYS A 159 23.95 12.80 -5.79
N VAL A 160 23.26 13.87 -5.39
CA VAL A 160 22.72 14.05 -4.04
C VAL A 160 21.22 14.29 -4.10
N TYR A 161 20.50 14.00 -3.02
CA TYR A 161 19.07 14.20 -2.96
C TYR A 161 18.74 15.70 -2.84
N ASN A 162 17.89 16.19 -3.73
CA ASN A 162 17.39 17.56 -3.77
C ASN A 162 15.92 17.56 -3.32
N GLU A 163 15.63 18.15 -2.16
CA GLU A 163 14.27 18.18 -1.60
C GLU A 163 13.32 19.14 -2.33
N ASP A 164 13.83 20.21 -2.95
CA ASP A 164 13.01 21.17 -3.71
C ASP A 164 12.42 20.54 -4.97
N THR A 165 13.18 19.64 -5.60
CA THR A 165 12.78 18.93 -6.82
C THR A 165 12.27 17.52 -6.56
N PHE A 166 12.44 17.00 -5.34
CA PHE A 166 12.15 15.62 -4.94
C PHE A 166 12.89 14.57 -5.81
N MET A 167 14.10 14.88 -6.23
CA MET A 167 14.91 14.04 -7.14
C MET A 167 16.39 14.10 -6.79
N CYS A 168 17.17 13.16 -7.34
CA CYS A 168 18.62 13.24 -7.26
C CYS A 168 19.15 14.27 -8.27
N ASP A 169 19.95 15.22 -7.82
CA ASP A 169 20.54 16.27 -8.65
C ASP A 169 22.05 16.43 -8.40
N ASP A 170 22.68 17.32 -9.15
CA ASP A 170 24.07 17.70 -8.96
C ASP A 170 24.29 18.36 -7.58
N PRO A 171 25.39 18.03 -6.88
CA PRO A 171 25.74 18.62 -5.58
C PRO A 171 25.63 20.14 -5.52
N GLU A 172 26.08 20.84 -6.56
CA GLU A 172 26.09 22.30 -6.66
C GLU A 172 24.70 22.95 -6.63
N LYS A 173 23.63 22.17 -6.86
CA LYS A 173 22.24 22.66 -6.85
C LYS A 173 21.52 22.37 -5.54
N VAL A 174 22.16 21.69 -4.60
CA VAL A 174 21.59 21.33 -3.31
C VAL A 174 22.35 22.07 -2.23
N GLN A 175 21.67 23.03 -1.60
CA GLN A 175 22.27 23.88 -0.58
C GLN A 175 22.87 23.02 0.56
N GLY A 176 24.16 23.22 0.83
CA GLY A 176 24.89 22.50 1.89
C GLY A 176 25.48 21.16 1.46
N CYS A 177 25.26 20.73 0.21
CA CYS A 177 25.81 19.50 -0.34
C CYS A 177 26.82 19.75 -1.48
N GLU A 178 27.19 21.00 -1.77
CA GLU A 178 27.97 21.41 -2.95
C GLU A 178 29.30 20.67 -3.06
N ASN A 179 29.97 20.49 -1.92
CA ASN A 179 31.28 19.84 -1.83
C ASN A 179 31.21 18.40 -1.28
N TYR A 180 30.01 17.78 -1.27
CA TYR A 180 29.79 16.48 -0.61
C TYR A 180 30.76 15.38 -1.08
N TYR A 181 31.16 15.42 -2.35
CA TYR A 181 32.07 14.44 -2.95
C TYR A 181 33.53 14.90 -3.06
N GLU A 182 33.88 16.12 -2.65
CA GLU A 182 35.26 16.57 -2.67
C GLU A 182 36.12 15.75 -1.70
N GLY A 183 37.20 15.15 -2.19
CA GLY A 183 38.09 14.30 -1.39
C GLY A 183 37.65 12.84 -1.23
N GLN A 184 36.49 12.44 -1.79
CA GLN A 184 36.08 11.05 -1.84
C GLN A 184 36.67 10.36 -3.09
N THR A 185 37.65 9.47 -2.92
CA THR A 185 38.19 8.68 -4.03
C THR A 185 37.22 7.56 -4.40
N PHE A 186 36.42 7.76 -5.46
CA PHE A 186 35.59 6.70 -6.03
C PHE A 186 36.46 5.72 -6.81
N GLU A 187 37.01 4.72 -6.13
CA GLU A 187 37.46 3.50 -6.78
C GLU A 187 36.25 2.91 -7.51
N LYS A 188 36.21 3.11 -8.83
CA LYS A 188 35.26 2.43 -9.73
C LYS A 188 35.30 0.96 -9.38
N SER A 189 34.18 0.43 -8.87
CA SER A 189 34.04 -0.97 -8.53
C SER A 189 34.46 -1.81 -9.74
N LYS A 190 35.66 -2.39 -9.68
CA LYS A 190 36.08 -3.42 -10.63
C LYS A 190 35.05 -4.55 -10.53
N PRO A 191 34.54 -5.08 -11.65
CA PRO A 191 33.67 -6.24 -11.61
C PRO A 191 34.43 -7.37 -10.91
N LYS A 192 33.83 -7.93 -9.85
CA LYS A 192 34.33 -9.17 -9.24
C LYS A 192 34.33 -10.23 -10.34
N LYS A 193 35.52 -10.65 -10.75
CA LYS A 193 35.71 -11.79 -11.65
C LYS A 193 35.14 -13.03 -10.94
N ALA A 194 34.21 -13.71 -11.61
CA ALA A 194 33.65 -14.98 -11.21
C ALA A 194 34.73 -16.09 -11.18
#